data_AF-A0A838NS50-F1
#
_entry.id   AF-A0A838NS50-F1
#
_cell.length_a   1.000
_cell.length_b   1.000
_cell.length_c   1.000
_cell.angle_alpha   90.00
_cell.angle_beta   90.00
_cell.angle_gamma   90.00
#
_symmetry.space_group_name_H-M   'P 1'
#
loop_
_entity.id
_entity.type
_entity.pdbx_description
1 polymer ?
#
loop_
_entity_poly.entity_id
_entity_poly.type
_entity_poly.pdbx_seq_one_letter_code
_entity_poly.pdbx_strand_id
1 'polypeptide(L)'
;MLRRMIFGLVAVLVIPSAAAAQANKAIEEEVIRLTKAAWAGDMEKNVAASVASLADDYTEFNGDYATRIEGKALNMRLYEGGNKDSGKILAGEM
;
A
#
# COMPACT_ATOMS: atom_id res chain seq x y z
N MET A 1 -4.78 35.03 50.71
CA MET A 1 -5.54 33.80 50.32
C MET A 1 -5.83 33.67 48.83
N LEU A 2 -5.20 34.46 47.93
CA LEU A 2 -5.55 34.47 46.48
C LEU A 2 -4.49 33.86 45.55
N ARG A 3 -3.40 33.28 46.09
CA ARG A 3 -2.27 32.78 45.30
C ARG A 3 -2.27 31.26 45.07
N ARG A 4 -3.29 30.55 45.55
CA ARG A 4 -3.37 29.08 45.52
C ARG A 4 -4.28 28.51 44.43
N MET A 5 -5.03 29.33 43.70
CA MET A 5 -6.05 28.87 42.73
C MET A 5 -5.58 28.79 41.27
N ILE A 6 -4.29 28.99 40.98
CA ILE A 6 -3.78 28.93 39.58
C ILE A 6 -3.14 27.57 39.25
N PHE A 7 -2.97 26.66 40.22
CA PHE A 7 -2.36 25.34 39.98
C PHE A 7 -3.36 24.21 39.65
N GLY A 8 -4.67 24.50 39.58
CA GLY A 8 -5.70 23.47 39.46
C GLY A 8 -6.13 23.11 38.03
N LEU A 9 -5.62 23.78 37.00
CA LEU A 9 -6.19 23.69 35.65
C LEU A 9 -5.16 23.45 34.54
N VAL A 10 -4.17 22.58 34.76
CA VAL A 10 -3.24 22.12 33.71
C VAL A 10 -3.03 20.60 33.80
N ALA A 11 -4.11 19.83 34.01
CA ALA A 11 -4.02 18.38 34.21
C ALA A 11 -4.70 17.52 33.13
N VAL A 12 -5.16 18.07 32.00
CA VAL A 12 -5.87 17.26 30.99
C VAL A 12 -5.47 17.63 29.57
N LEU A 13 -4.20 17.49 29.23
CA LEU A 13 -3.76 17.58 27.83
C LEU A 13 -2.53 16.73 27.53
N VAL A 14 -2.40 15.60 28.23
CA VAL A 14 -1.47 14.54 27.85
C VAL A 14 -2.26 13.23 27.80
N ILE A 15 -2.07 12.50 26.71
CA ILE A 15 -2.66 11.20 26.32
C ILE A 15 -3.83 11.35 25.34
N PRO A 16 -3.54 11.07 24.05
CA PRO A 16 -3.75 9.70 23.57
C PRO A 16 -2.55 9.17 22.76
N SER A 17 -1.41 8.93 23.42
CA SER A 17 -0.28 8.25 22.76
C SER A 17 -0.55 6.75 22.55
N ALA A 18 -1.25 6.09 23.49
CA ALA A 18 -1.53 4.66 23.42
C ALA A 18 -2.59 4.30 22.35
N ALA A 19 -3.68 5.08 22.27
CA ALA A 19 -4.72 4.85 21.25
C ALA A 19 -4.22 5.11 19.83
N ALA A 20 -3.41 6.17 19.63
CA ALA A 20 -2.74 6.44 18.37
C ALA A 20 -1.72 5.35 18.02
N ALA A 21 -0.91 4.88 18.98
CA ALA A 21 0.04 3.79 18.75
C ALA A 21 -0.65 2.47 18.40
N GLN A 22 -1.81 2.16 19.00
CA GLN A 22 -2.57 0.96 18.69
C GLN A 22 -3.25 1.05 17.33
N ALA A 23 -3.79 2.22 16.95
CA ALA A 23 -4.30 2.45 15.60
C ALA A 23 -3.18 2.30 14.55
N ASN A 24 -1.98 2.80 14.83
CA ASN A 24 -0.83 2.65 13.94
C ASN A 24 -0.47 1.18 13.72
N LYS A 25 -0.44 0.36 14.78
CA LYS A 25 -0.18 -1.09 14.64
C LYS A 25 -1.20 -1.80 13.77
N ALA A 26 -2.49 -1.50 13.96
CA ALA A 26 -3.54 -2.12 13.15
C ALA A 26 -3.40 -1.75 11.66
N ILE A 27 -3.01 -0.50 11.36
CA ILE A 27 -2.76 -0.05 9.99
C ILE A 27 -1.52 -0.75 9.40
N GLU A 28 -0.43 -0.83 10.17
CA GLU A 28 0.79 -1.54 9.75
C GLU A 28 0.50 -3.01 9.43
N GLU A 29 -0.22 -3.70 10.31
CA GLU A 29 -0.63 -5.09 10.14
C GLU A 29 -1.49 -5.27 8.87
N GLU A 30 -2.40 -4.35 8.60
CA GLU A 30 -3.25 -4.38 7.41
C GLU A 30 -2.43 -4.18 6.13
N VAL A 31 -1.49 -3.22 6.10
CA VAL A 31 -0.60 -3.01 4.95
C VAL A 31 0.25 -4.25 4.67
N ILE A 32 0.80 -4.88 5.72
CA ILE A 32 1.56 -6.13 5.60
C ILE A 32 0.67 -7.25 5.05
N ARG A 33 -0.55 -7.36 5.54
CA ARG A 33 -1.51 -8.39 5.12
C ARG A 33 -1.87 -8.24 3.64
N LEU A 34 -2.20 -7.03 3.20
CA LEU A 34 -2.52 -6.72 1.80
C LEU A 34 -1.33 -7.00 0.88
N THR A 35 -0.13 -6.58 1.28
CA THR A 35 1.10 -6.83 0.51
C THR A 35 1.37 -8.33 0.33
N LYS A 36 1.22 -9.12 1.40
CA LYS A 36 1.37 -10.58 1.33
C LYS A 36 0.32 -11.25 0.44
N ALA A 37 -0.92 -10.74 0.46
CA ALA A 37 -1.98 -11.25 -0.42
C ALA A 37 -1.68 -10.98 -1.90
N ALA A 38 -1.16 -9.78 -2.22
CA ALA A 38 -0.73 -9.45 -3.57
C ALA A 38 0.39 -10.38 -4.07
N TRP A 39 1.41 -10.63 -3.23
CA TRP A 39 2.49 -11.57 -3.54
C TRP A 39 2.01 -13.02 -3.71
N ALA A 40 1.09 -13.49 -2.87
CA ALA A 40 0.52 -14.82 -3.03
C ALA A 40 -0.19 -14.96 -4.39
N GLY A 41 -0.98 -13.96 -4.78
CA GLY A 41 -1.61 -13.91 -6.10
C GLY A 41 -0.59 -13.95 -7.24
N ASP A 42 0.53 -13.24 -7.11
CA ASP A 42 1.61 -13.25 -8.10
C ASP A 42 2.29 -14.64 -8.23
N MET A 43 2.61 -15.27 -7.10
CA MET A 43 3.17 -16.63 -7.06
C MET A 43 2.24 -17.68 -7.69
N GLU A 44 0.93 -17.47 -7.56
CA GLU A 44 -0.11 -18.33 -8.15
C GLU A 44 -0.42 -17.97 -9.62
N LYS A 45 0.23 -16.95 -10.19
CA LYS A 45 -0.10 -16.34 -11.51
C LYS A 45 -1.56 -15.89 -11.62
N ASN A 46 -2.17 -15.52 -10.50
CA ASN A 46 -3.52 -14.99 -10.42
C ASN A 46 -3.47 -13.46 -10.41
N VAL A 47 -3.48 -12.87 -11.62
CA VAL A 47 -3.38 -11.41 -11.81
C VAL A 47 -4.49 -10.65 -11.07
N ALA A 48 -5.71 -11.17 -11.08
CA ALA A 48 -6.83 -10.52 -10.39
C ALA A 48 -6.59 -10.41 -8.88
N ALA A 49 -5.98 -11.43 -8.27
CA ALA A 49 -5.61 -11.41 -6.85
C ALA A 49 -4.40 -10.52 -6.58
N SER A 50 -3.37 -10.54 -7.45
CA SER A 50 -2.14 -9.75 -7.24
C SER A 50 -2.37 -8.24 -7.28
N VAL A 51 -3.36 -7.78 -8.05
CA VAL A 51 -3.68 -6.36 -8.23
C VAL A 51 -4.90 -5.89 -7.42
N ALA A 52 -5.53 -6.76 -6.62
CA ALA A 52 -6.82 -6.49 -5.99
C ALA A 52 -6.82 -5.22 -5.13
N SER A 53 -5.72 -4.99 -4.40
CA SER A 53 -5.54 -3.83 -3.51
C SER A 53 -5.00 -2.58 -4.21
N LEU A 54 -4.68 -2.64 -5.50
CA LEU A 54 -4.18 -1.49 -6.24
C LEU A 54 -5.32 -0.52 -6.57
N ALA A 55 -5.04 0.77 -6.44
CA ALA A 55 -5.92 1.85 -6.90
C ALA A 55 -5.98 1.90 -8.43
N ASP A 56 -7.06 2.47 -8.98
CA ASP A 56 -7.24 2.54 -10.44
C ASP A 56 -6.17 3.40 -11.12
N ASP A 57 -5.67 4.42 -10.44
CA ASP A 57 -4.60 5.35 -10.86
C ASP A 57 -3.19 4.88 -10.47
N TYR A 58 -3.03 3.59 -10.15
CA TYR A 58 -1.74 2.98 -9.83
C TYR A 58 -0.64 3.32 -10.83
N THR A 59 0.55 3.66 -10.34
CA THR A 59 1.74 3.89 -11.17
C THR A 59 2.84 2.90 -10.82
N GLU A 60 3.53 2.37 -11.82
CA GLU A 60 4.64 1.43 -11.63
C GLU A 60 5.94 1.92 -12.26
N PHE A 61 7.02 1.74 -11.51
CA PHE A 61 8.39 1.68 -12.00
C PHE A 61 9.00 0.37 -11.55
N ASN A 62 9.71 -0.33 -12.44
CA ASN A 62 10.42 -1.55 -12.11
C ASN A 62 11.72 -1.68 -12.90
N GLY A 63 12.42 -2.80 -12.74
CA GLY A 63 13.71 -3.04 -13.40
C GLY A 63 13.63 -3.61 -14.82
N ASP A 64 12.43 -3.96 -15.29
CA ASP A 64 12.23 -4.70 -16.53
C ASP A 64 12.10 -3.79 -17.76
N TYR A 65 11.69 -2.54 -17.57
CA TYR A 65 11.50 -1.55 -18.64
C TYR A 65 11.64 -0.11 -18.13
N ALA A 66 12.03 0.81 -19.02
CA ALA A 66 12.34 2.20 -18.66
C ALA A 66 11.11 3.13 -18.61
N THR A 67 9.93 2.61 -18.97
CA THR A 67 8.69 3.38 -19.12
C THR A 67 7.81 3.26 -17.88
N ARG A 68 7.28 4.37 -17.36
CA ARG A 68 6.30 4.35 -16.26
C ARG A 68 4.99 3.75 -16.75
N ILE A 69 4.45 2.75 -16.05
CA ILE A 69 3.07 2.31 -16.30
C ILE A 69 2.10 3.25 -15.58
N GLU A 70 1.09 3.70 -16.32
CA GLU A 70 -0.02 4.51 -15.83
C GLU A 70 -1.30 3.69 -15.76
N GLY A 71 -1.84 3.57 -14.57
CA GLY A 71 -3.13 2.95 -14.29
C GLY A 71 -3.09 1.43 -14.14
N LYS A 72 -3.95 0.96 -13.22
CA LYS A 72 -4.14 -0.47 -12.94
C LYS A 72 -4.56 -1.28 -14.15
N ALA A 73 -5.41 -0.70 -15.01
CA ALA A 73 -5.91 -1.40 -16.19
C ALA A 73 -4.80 -1.76 -17.18
N LEU A 74 -3.80 -0.88 -17.36
CA LEU A 74 -2.65 -1.16 -18.23
C LEU A 74 -1.72 -2.19 -17.57
N ASN A 75 -1.41 -2.00 -16.27
CA ASN A 75 -0.64 -2.96 -15.49
C ASN A 75 -1.21 -4.39 -15.59
N MET A 76 -2.52 -4.55 -15.35
CA MET A 76 -3.19 -5.86 -15.43
C MET A 76 -3.03 -6.52 -16.81
N ARG A 77 -3.22 -5.76 -17.89
CA ARG A 77 -3.08 -6.27 -19.26
C ARG A 77 -1.65 -6.74 -19.55
N LEU A 78 -0.65 -6.01 -19.07
CA LEU A 78 0.75 -6.37 -19.24
C LEU A 78 1.10 -7.64 -18.46
N TYR A 79 0.62 -7.77 -17.21
CA TYR A 79 0.76 -8.98 -16.41
C TYR A 79 0.06 -10.20 -17.04
N GLU A 80 -1.17 -10.03 -17.55
CA GLU A 80 -1.88 -11.09 -18.26
C GLU A 80 -1.18 -11.50 -19.57
N GLY A 81 -0.64 -10.52 -20.29
CA GLY A 81 0.14 -10.75 -21.51
C GLY A 81 1.44 -11.50 -21.24
N GLY A 82 2.22 -11.04 -20.26
CA GLY A 82 3.48 -11.67 -19.85
C GLY A 82 3.30 -13.10 -19.34
N ASN A 83 2.20 -13.37 -18.62
CA ASN A 83 1.87 -14.72 -18.17
C ASN A 83 1.47 -15.70 -19.30
N LYS A 84 1.12 -15.18 -20.48
CA LYS A 84 0.68 -15.96 -21.65
C LYS A 84 1.75 -16.10 -22.73
N ASP A 85 2.83 -15.33 -22.70
CA ASP A 85 3.78 -15.20 -23.81
C ASP A 85 5.17 -15.84 -23.56
N SER A 86 5.92 -16.08 -24.64
CA SER A 86 7.15 -16.90 -24.70
C SER A 86 8.42 -16.27 -24.09
N GLY A 87 8.30 -15.30 -23.17
CA GLY A 87 9.43 -14.61 -22.54
C GLY A 87 9.78 -13.21 -23.10
N LYS A 88 8.90 -12.58 -23.88
CA LYS A 88 9.07 -11.17 -24.30
C LYS A 88 8.43 -10.21 -23.30
N ILE A 89 9.11 -9.10 -23.02
CA ILE A 89 8.63 -8.03 -22.12
C ILE A 89 7.91 -6.97 -22.96
N LEU A 90 6.58 -7.08 -23.08
CA LEU A 90 5.73 -6.19 -23.90
C LEU A 90 5.86 -4.71 -23.49
N ALA A 91 6.03 -4.44 -22.20
CA ALA A 91 6.19 -3.09 -21.68
C ALA A 91 7.51 -2.41 -22.11
N GLY A 92 8.52 -3.18 -22.54
CA GLY A 92 9.78 -2.63 -23.04
C GLY A 92 9.71 -2.10 -24.47
N GLU A 93 8.61 -2.36 -25.19
CA GLU A 93 8.37 -1.86 -26.55
C GLU A 93 7.63 -0.51 -26.59
N MET A 94 7.19 -0.01 -25.42
CA MET A 94 6.46 1.26 -25.24
C MET A 94 7.39 2.44 -24.98
#